data_AF-A0A1E3AKS4-F1
#
_entry.id   AF-A0A1E3AKS4-F1
#
_cell.length_a   1.000
_cell.length_b   1.000
_cell.length_c   1.000
_cell.angle_alpha   90.00
_cell.angle_beta   90.00
_cell.angle_gamma   90.00
#
_symmetry.space_group_name_H-M   'P 1'
#
loop_
_entity.id
_entity.type
_entity.pdbx_description
1 polymer ?
#
loop_
_entity_poly.entity_id
_entity_poly.type
_entity_poly.pdbx_seq_one_letter_code
_entity_poly.pdbx_strand_id
1 'polypeptide(L)'
;MKKQLNRYKFDKISNMMAKEFGKIERGKEDDYNIIFAPMEGNLLKLHRENEKRNGRVAIEAIHVCLLLIDGYLTDTEYDLNGYRTPENEAFVTGLLMSFDPFTNDEVKAAASGYWDFTSPSDLRAYFQVPVICLLRLEKSIETWTKNMGTNGYFDFLEQTIGATVAGDLKMNYSFMVKS
;
A
#
# COMPACT_ATOMS: atom_id res chain seq x y z
N MET A 1 19.33 6.60 14.49
CA MET A 1 19.23 8.05 14.15
C MET A 1 18.44 8.13 12.86
N LYS A 2 17.32 8.88 12.85
CA LYS A 2 16.46 8.96 11.66
C LYS A 2 17.17 9.68 10.53
N LYS A 3 17.13 9.09 9.34
CA LYS A 3 17.63 9.69 8.10
C LYS A 3 16.65 10.74 7.62
N GLN A 4 17.13 11.96 7.44
CA GLN A 4 16.31 13.04 6.93
C GLN A 4 15.80 12.72 5.52
N LEU A 5 14.48 12.78 5.33
CA LEU A 5 13.85 12.51 4.05
C LEU A 5 13.74 13.81 3.24
N ASN A 6 14.45 13.86 2.11
CA ASN A 6 14.29 14.96 1.17
C ASN A 6 13.06 14.75 0.26
N ARG A 7 12.49 15.87 -0.21
CA ARG A 7 11.28 15.86 -1.05
C ARG A 7 11.47 15.07 -2.34
N TYR A 8 12.67 15.14 -2.92
CA TYR A 8 13.01 14.41 -4.13
C TYR A 8 12.86 12.89 -3.96
N LYS A 9 13.33 12.33 -2.82
CA LYS A 9 13.19 10.90 -2.54
C LYS A 9 11.73 10.53 -2.35
N PHE A 10 10.95 11.35 -1.63
CA PHE A 10 9.51 11.12 -1.49
C PHE A 10 8.82 11.05 -2.86
N ASP A 11 9.03 12.04 -3.72
CA ASP A 11 8.39 12.11 -5.04
C ASP A 11 8.91 11.03 -6.03
N LYS A 12 10.06 10.39 -5.74
CA LYS A 12 10.68 9.38 -6.60
C LYS A 12 10.59 7.96 -6.07
N ILE A 13 10.09 7.73 -4.85
CA ILE A 13 10.13 6.40 -4.22
C ILE A 13 9.45 5.34 -5.10
N SER A 14 8.30 5.64 -5.70
CA SER A 14 7.62 4.71 -6.60
C SER A 14 8.46 4.33 -7.82
N ASN A 15 9.23 5.27 -8.38
CA ASN A 15 10.13 4.98 -9.48
C ASN A 15 11.36 4.16 -9.04
N MET A 16 11.85 4.38 -7.82
CA MET A 16 12.94 3.61 -7.25
C MET A 16 12.50 2.17 -7.00
N MET A 17 11.38 1.98 -6.30
CA MET A 17 10.81 0.66 -6.01
C MET A 17 10.42 -0.08 -7.29
N ALA A 18 9.90 0.62 -8.30
CA ALA A 18 9.60 -0.01 -9.59
C ALA A 18 10.84 -0.47 -10.37
N LYS A 19 11.97 0.23 -10.25
CA LYS A 19 13.24 -0.23 -10.84
C LYS A 19 13.77 -1.48 -10.14
N GLU A 20 13.47 -1.61 -8.87
CA GLU A 20 13.98 -2.66 -8.01
C GLU A 20 13.13 -3.94 -8.04
N PHE A 21 11.80 -3.80 -8.01
CA PHE A 21 10.85 -4.90 -7.92
C PHE A 21 10.06 -5.15 -9.22
N GLY A 22 10.20 -4.27 -10.20
CA GLY A 22 9.43 -4.31 -11.44
C GLY A 22 8.04 -3.70 -11.28
N LYS A 23 7.13 -4.09 -12.18
CA LYS A 23 5.74 -3.62 -12.22
C LYS A 23 4.85 -4.77 -12.68
N ILE A 24 3.59 -4.75 -12.26
CA ILE A 24 2.56 -5.64 -12.82
C ILE A 24 2.35 -5.26 -14.29
N GLU A 25 2.43 -6.25 -15.17
CA GLU A 25 2.11 -6.09 -16.58
C GLU A 25 0.62 -5.80 -16.77
N ARG A 26 0.29 -4.97 -17.77
CA ARG A 26 -1.10 -4.64 -18.06
C ARG A 26 -1.87 -5.90 -18.47
N GLY A 27 -3.01 -6.15 -17.82
CA GLY A 27 -3.84 -7.34 -18.03
C GLY A 27 -3.44 -8.54 -17.18
N LYS A 28 -2.51 -8.37 -16.23
CA LYS A 28 -2.07 -9.38 -15.27
C LYS A 28 -2.49 -9.06 -13.83
N GLU A 29 -3.32 -8.03 -13.64
CA GLU A 29 -3.77 -7.60 -12.31
C GLU A 29 -4.54 -8.71 -11.57
N ASP A 30 -5.28 -9.55 -12.30
CA ASP A 30 -6.09 -10.62 -11.72
C ASP A 30 -5.26 -11.64 -10.93
N ASP A 31 -4.01 -11.88 -11.34
CA ASP A 31 -3.07 -12.77 -10.66
C ASP A 31 -2.72 -12.27 -9.23
N TYR A 32 -3.02 -11.00 -8.95
CA TYR A 32 -2.72 -10.31 -7.69
C TYR A 32 -3.97 -9.90 -6.90
N ASN A 33 -5.17 -10.32 -7.33
CA ASN A 33 -6.43 -9.96 -6.69
C ASN A 33 -6.48 -10.33 -5.19
N ILE A 34 -5.78 -11.39 -4.80
CA ILE A 34 -5.67 -11.77 -3.39
C ILE A 34 -5.03 -10.67 -2.52
N ILE A 35 -4.07 -9.91 -3.08
CA ILE A 35 -3.40 -8.79 -2.41
C ILE A 35 -4.14 -7.47 -2.64
N PHE A 36 -4.70 -7.23 -3.84
CA PHE A 36 -5.45 -6.00 -4.11
C PHE A 36 -6.71 -5.89 -3.27
N ALA A 37 -7.48 -6.97 -3.13
CA ALA A 37 -8.77 -6.95 -2.45
C ALA A 37 -8.73 -6.32 -1.04
N PRO A 38 -7.82 -6.70 -0.12
CA PRO A 38 -7.73 -6.05 1.17
C PRO A 38 -7.16 -4.62 1.09
N MET A 39 -6.22 -4.31 0.19
CA MET A 39 -5.72 -2.94 0.01
C MET A 39 -6.85 -1.98 -0.40
N GLU A 40 -7.57 -2.32 -1.48
CA GLU A 40 -8.64 -1.51 -2.03
C GLU A 40 -9.86 -1.45 -1.09
N GLY A 41 -10.21 -2.57 -0.48
CA GLY A 41 -11.28 -2.64 0.51
C GLY A 41 -11.01 -1.77 1.74
N ASN A 42 -9.79 -1.81 2.28
CA ASN A 42 -9.42 -0.99 3.44
C ASN A 42 -9.38 0.50 3.09
N LEU A 43 -8.85 0.86 1.91
CA LEU A 43 -8.90 2.24 1.41
C LEU A 43 -10.35 2.73 1.26
N LEU A 44 -11.24 1.91 0.70
CA LEU A 44 -12.63 2.31 0.51
C LEU A 44 -13.36 2.52 1.84
N LYS A 45 -13.17 1.62 2.81
CA LYS A 45 -13.71 1.78 4.18
C LYS A 45 -13.29 3.12 4.78
N LEU A 46 -12.01 3.45 4.68
CA LEU A 46 -11.47 4.68 5.24
C LEU A 46 -11.93 5.93 4.49
N HIS A 47 -12.12 5.85 3.17
CA HIS A 47 -12.68 6.95 2.38
C HIS A 47 -14.12 7.28 2.80
N ARG A 48 -14.96 6.25 2.99
CA ARG A 48 -16.36 6.41 3.42
C ARG A 48 -16.50 7.19 4.74
N GLU A 49 -15.53 7.04 5.64
CA GLU A 49 -15.50 7.76 6.92
C GLU A 49 -15.12 9.24 6.80
N ASN A 50 -14.44 9.65 5.73
CA ASN A 50 -13.97 11.03 5.56
C ASN A 50 -13.69 11.35 4.09
N GLU A 51 -14.56 12.17 3.50
CA GLU A 51 -14.48 12.64 2.10
C GLU A 51 -13.17 13.37 1.73
N LYS A 52 -12.41 13.89 2.72
CA LYS A 52 -11.10 14.52 2.47
C LYS A 52 -10.04 13.49 2.08
N ARG A 53 -10.25 12.21 2.38
CA ARG A 53 -9.35 11.11 2.04
C ARG A 53 -9.55 10.71 0.58
N ASN A 54 -9.04 11.52 -0.33
CA ASN A 54 -9.24 11.38 -1.77
C ASN A 54 -8.01 10.76 -2.48
N GLY A 55 -8.03 10.68 -3.82
CA GLY A 55 -6.98 10.03 -4.60
C GLY A 55 -5.59 10.60 -4.38
N ARG A 56 -5.46 11.92 -4.18
CA ARG A 56 -4.17 12.55 -3.85
C ARG A 56 -3.64 12.06 -2.51
N VAL A 57 -4.50 12.01 -1.50
CA VAL A 57 -4.15 11.54 -0.14
C VAL A 57 -3.75 10.06 -0.17
N ALA A 58 -4.41 9.25 -1.00
CA ALA A 58 -4.05 7.85 -1.21
C ALA A 58 -2.67 7.68 -1.87
N ILE A 59 -2.33 8.50 -2.86
CA ILE A 59 -0.97 8.50 -3.47
C ILE A 59 0.09 8.85 -2.43
N GLU A 60 -0.14 9.90 -1.63
CA GLU A 60 0.79 10.29 -0.56
C GLU A 60 0.97 9.16 0.47
N ALA A 61 -0.11 8.45 0.83
CA ALA A 61 -0.05 7.28 1.69
C ALA A 61 0.75 6.12 1.08
N ILE A 62 0.58 5.84 -0.22
CA ILE A 62 1.36 4.82 -0.93
C ILE A 62 2.86 5.16 -0.88
N HIS A 63 3.25 6.42 -1.10
CA HIS A 63 4.65 6.84 -1.00
C HIS A 63 5.22 6.61 0.41
N VAL A 64 4.43 6.89 1.45
CA VAL A 64 4.81 6.59 2.84
C VAL A 64 4.97 5.09 3.05
N CYS A 65 4.05 4.25 2.59
CA CYS A 65 4.17 2.79 2.69
C CYS A 65 5.43 2.27 1.99
N LEU A 66 5.71 2.74 0.77
CA LEU A 66 6.91 2.35 0.03
C LEU A 66 8.20 2.77 0.73
N LEU A 67 8.22 3.93 1.40
CA LEU A 67 9.36 4.38 2.20
C LEU A 67 9.58 3.55 3.46
N LEU A 68 8.51 3.11 4.11
CA LEU A 68 8.62 2.19 5.26
C LEU A 68 9.19 0.84 4.83
N ILE A 69 8.68 0.30 3.72
CA ILE A 69 9.18 -0.96 3.14
C ILE A 69 10.66 -0.82 2.74
N ASP A 70 11.04 0.25 2.03
CA ASP A 70 12.43 0.57 1.72
C ASP A 70 13.27 0.64 3.01
N GLY A 71 12.72 1.21 4.08
CA GLY A 71 13.35 1.26 5.39
C GLY A 71 13.63 -0.11 5.99
N TYR A 72 12.66 -1.04 5.94
CA TYR A 72 12.85 -2.42 6.40
C TYR A 72 13.95 -3.13 5.60
N LEU A 73 13.95 -2.95 4.28
CA LEU A 73 14.88 -3.64 3.38
C LEU A 73 16.31 -3.11 3.44
N THR A 74 16.48 -1.85 3.85
CA THR A 74 17.77 -1.15 3.88
C THR A 74 18.26 -0.83 5.29
N ASP A 75 17.57 -1.36 6.32
CA ASP A 75 17.81 -1.05 7.73
C ASP A 75 17.92 0.47 7.99
N THR A 76 17.01 1.23 7.36
CA THR A 76 16.99 2.70 7.39
C THR A 76 15.70 3.21 7.97
N GLU A 77 15.80 3.94 9.08
CA GLU A 77 14.66 4.66 9.65
C GLU A 77 14.54 6.07 9.04
N TYR A 78 13.47 6.36 8.31
CA TYR A 78 13.23 7.67 7.71
C TYR A 78 12.54 8.64 8.67
N ASP A 79 12.95 9.91 8.64
CA ASP A 79 12.17 11.00 9.22
C ASP A 79 11.00 11.35 8.29
N LEU A 80 9.80 10.87 8.62
CA LEU A 80 8.57 11.11 7.86
C LEU A 80 7.77 12.32 8.37
N ASN A 81 8.34 13.08 9.31
CA ASN A 81 7.71 14.31 9.80
C ASN A 81 7.50 15.29 8.63
N GLY A 82 6.29 15.82 8.50
CA GLY A 82 5.90 16.70 7.38
C GLY A 82 5.40 15.97 6.13
N TYR A 83 5.46 14.64 6.06
CA TYR A 83 4.85 13.82 5.00
C TYR A 83 3.63 13.03 5.47
N ARG A 84 3.36 13.03 6.78
CA ARG A 84 2.19 12.40 7.40
C ARG A 84 1.20 13.46 7.84
N THR A 85 -0.04 13.34 7.37
CA THR A 85 -1.20 14.13 7.77
C THR A 85 -2.24 13.19 8.40
N PRO A 86 -3.19 13.68 9.20
CA PRO A 86 -4.26 12.83 9.73
C PRO A 86 -5.03 12.06 8.64
N GLU A 87 -5.21 12.68 7.47
CA GLU A 87 -5.91 12.08 6.34
C GLU A 87 -5.10 10.95 5.69
N ASN A 88 -3.81 11.17 5.40
CA ASN A 88 -3.01 10.14 4.73
C ASN A 88 -2.57 9.04 5.71
N GLU A 89 -2.40 9.35 6.99
CA GLU A 89 -2.00 8.38 8.01
C GLU A 89 -3.05 7.27 8.18
N ALA A 90 -4.32 7.61 8.05
CA ALA A 90 -5.39 6.63 8.05
C ALA A 90 -5.21 5.62 6.90
N PHE A 91 -4.93 6.11 5.69
CA PHE A 91 -4.66 5.25 4.53
C PHE A 91 -3.34 4.48 4.66
N VAL A 92 -2.29 5.07 5.22
CA VAL A 92 -1.04 4.36 5.53
C VAL A 92 -1.34 3.17 6.42
N THR A 93 -2.10 3.39 7.50
CA THR A 93 -2.49 2.32 8.42
C THR A 93 -3.33 1.27 7.71
N GLY A 94 -4.37 1.65 6.94
CA GLY A 94 -5.22 0.70 6.21
C GLY A 94 -4.47 -0.15 5.19
N LEU A 95 -3.51 0.46 4.47
CA LEU A 95 -2.65 -0.25 3.52
C LEU A 95 -1.69 -1.19 4.23
N LEU A 96 -0.95 -0.74 5.25
CA LEU A 96 -0.02 -1.60 5.97
C LEU A 96 -0.76 -2.74 6.69
N MET A 97 -1.92 -2.47 7.28
CA MET A 97 -2.75 -3.52 7.87
C MET A 97 -3.14 -4.62 6.87
N SER A 98 -3.12 -4.36 5.56
CA SER A 98 -3.49 -5.37 4.56
C SER A 98 -2.40 -6.39 4.22
N PHE A 99 -1.13 -6.13 4.53
CA PHE A 99 -0.02 -7.01 4.13
C PHE A 99 1.25 -6.91 4.99
N ASP A 100 1.42 -5.91 5.85
CA ASP A 100 2.70 -5.63 6.51
C ASP A 100 2.82 -6.38 7.84
N PRO A 101 3.78 -7.31 7.98
CA PRO A 101 3.98 -8.09 9.21
C PRO A 101 4.57 -7.27 10.36
N PHE A 102 4.99 -6.02 10.13
CA PHE A 102 5.51 -5.15 11.19
C PHE A 102 4.44 -4.23 11.77
N THR A 103 3.33 -4.05 11.07
CA THR A 103 2.17 -3.27 11.51
C THR A 103 1.00 -4.17 11.93
N ASN A 104 0.82 -5.33 11.29
CA ASN A 104 -0.27 -6.25 11.56
C ASN A 104 0.24 -7.58 12.15
N ASP A 105 -0.02 -7.80 13.43
CA ASP A 105 0.35 -9.02 14.15
C ASP A 105 -0.34 -10.28 13.59
N GLU A 106 -1.54 -10.16 13.01
CA GLU A 106 -2.23 -11.30 12.38
C GLU A 106 -1.51 -11.74 11.10
N VAL A 107 -1.09 -10.77 10.27
CA VAL A 107 -0.25 -11.05 9.09
C VAL A 107 1.06 -11.68 9.54
N LYS A 108 1.72 -11.11 10.54
CA LYS A 108 2.97 -11.65 11.09
C LYS A 108 2.81 -13.09 11.53
N ALA A 109 1.80 -13.38 12.34
CA ALA A 109 1.55 -14.71 12.87
C ALA A 109 1.27 -15.72 11.75
N ALA A 110 0.44 -15.36 10.77
CA ALA A 110 0.08 -16.25 9.68
C ALA A 110 1.22 -16.47 8.67
N ALA A 111 2.01 -15.44 8.38
CA ALA A 111 3.07 -15.48 7.38
C ALA A 111 4.40 -16.04 7.90
N SER A 112 4.66 -15.98 9.23
CA SER A 112 5.92 -16.48 9.83
C SER A 112 6.13 -17.98 9.67
N GLY A 113 5.08 -18.75 9.36
CA GLY A 113 5.20 -20.18 9.00
C GLY A 113 5.81 -20.43 7.62
N TYR A 114 5.84 -19.40 6.77
CA TYR A 114 6.30 -19.48 5.37
C TYR A 114 7.50 -18.58 5.08
N TRP A 115 7.66 -17.51 5.86
CA TRP A 115 8.65 -16.46 5.63
C TRP A 115 9.48 -16.19 6.88
N ASP A 116 10.80 -16.11 6.70
CA ASP A 116 11.70 -15.60 7.74
C ASP A 116 11.94 -14.10 7.55
N PHE A 117 11.26 -13.27 8.34
CA PHE A 117 11.40 -11.80 8.28
C PHE A 117 12.74 -11.26 8.80
N THR A 118 13.60 -12.12 9.37
CA THR A 118 14.97 -11.74 9.77
C THR A 118 15.99 -12.01 8.66
N SER A 119 15.63 -12.85 7.68
CA SER A 119 16.46 -13.13 6.51
C SER A 119 16.26 -12.03 5.45
N PRO A 120 17.32 -11.31 5.03
CA PRO A 120 17.20 -10.25 4.03
C PRO A 120 16.63 -10.74 2.69
N SER A 121 16.91 -12.00 2.30
CA SER A 121 16.38 -12.56 1.06
C SER A 121 14.88 -12.85 1.14
N ASP A 122 14.43 -13.41 2.26
CA ASP A 122 13.01 -13.73 2.47
C ASP A 122 12.19 -12.47 2.67
N LEU A 123 12.71 -11.51 3.44
CA LEU A 123 12.09 -10.20 3.61
C LEU A 123 11.89 -9.49 2.26
N ARG A 124 12.94 -9.49 1.43
CA ARG A 124 12.88 -8.92 0.08
C ARG A 124 11.87 -9.63 -0.82
N ALA A 125 11.86 -10.95 -0.82
CA ALA A 125 10.95 -11.76 -1.62
C ALA A 125 9.49 -11.57 -1.17
N TYR A 126 9.24 -11.51 0.15
CA TYR A 126 7.93 -11.25 0.72
C TYR A 126 7.34 -9.93 0.21
N PHE A 127 8.13 -8.84 0.29
CA PHE A 127 7.64 -7.52 -0.11
C PHE A 127 7.56 -7.30 -1.63
N GLN A 128 8.08 -8.21 -2.46
CA GLN A 128 7.99 -8.05 -3.90
C GLN A 128 6.54 -7.85 -4.38
N VAL A 129 5.63 -8.73 -3.94
CA VAL A 129 4.23 -8.67 -4.39
C VAL A 129 3.48 -7.45 -3.81
N PRO A 130 3.53 -7.16 -2.50
CA PRO A 130 2.94 -5.94 -1.96
C PRO A 130 3.44 -4.66 -2.63
N VAL A 131 4.75 -4.55 -2.91
CA VAL A 131 5.33 -3.37 -3.56
C VAL A 131 4.77 -3.18 -4.97
N ILE A 132 4.76 -4.22 -5.81
CA ILE A 132 4.24 -4.07 -7.18
C ILE A 132 2.73 -3.81 -7.21
N CYS A 133 1.98 -4.30 -6.21
CA CYS A 133 0.57 -3.99 -6.03
C CYS A 133 0.37 -2.50 -5.66
N LEU A 134 1.12 -1.98 -4.68
CA LEU A 134 1.08 -0.55 -4.32
C LEU A 134 1.40 0.36 -5.53
N LEU A 135 2.40 -0.02 -6.34
CA LEU A 135 2.76 0.72 -7.55
C LEU A 135 1.65 0.69 -8.61
N ARG A 136 0.97 -0.45 -8.78
CA ARG A 136 -0.15 -0.57 -9.73
C ARG A 136 -1.37 0.21 -9.25
N LEU A 137 -1.64 0.15 -7.94
CA LEU A 137 -2.69 0.89 -7.25
C LEU A 137 -2.50 2.40 -7.42
N GLU A 138 -1.28 2.92 -7.21
CA GLU A 138 -0.93 4.32 -7.49
C GLU A 138 -1.29 4.72 -8.93
N LYS A 139 -0.95 3.89 -9.92
CA LYS A 139 -1.30 4.14 -11.33
C LYS A 139 -2.80 4.10 -11.60
N SER A 140 -3.54 3.24 -10.92
CA SER A 140 -5.00 3.22 -10.99
C SER A 140 -5.58 4.52 -10.44
N ILE A 141 -5.13 4.93 -9.24
CA ILE A 141 -5.56 6.16 -8.59
C ILE A 141 -5.27 7.38 -9.47
N GLU A 142 -4.06 7.51 -10.02
CA GLU A 142 -3.70 8.59 -10.95
C GLU A 142 -4.66 8.64 -12.16
N THR A 143 -4.94 7.48 -12.75
CA THR A 143 -5.78 7.35 -13.95
C THR A 143 -7.21 7.83 -13.68
N TRP A 144 -7.82 7.30 -12.62
CA TRP A 144 -9.19 7.64 -12.25
C TRP A 144 -9.30 9.07 -11.72
N THR A 145 -8.29 9.55 -10.99
CA THR A 145 -8.24 10.95 -10.53
C THR A 145 -8.20 11.93 -11.71
N LYS A 146 -7.42 11.60 -12.75
CA LYS A 146 -7.32 12.41 -13.96
C LYS A 146 -8.64 12.44 -14.75
N ASN A 147 -9.35 11.32 -14.81
CA ASN A 147 -10.53 11.17 -15.66
C ASN A 147 -11.85 11.55 -14.97
N MET A 148 -11.94 11.40 -13.65
CA MET A 148 -13.18 11.53 -12.87
C MET A 148 -13.07 12.48 -11.67
N GLY A 149 -11.95 13.21 -11.53
CA GLY A 149 -11.75 14.19 -10.46
C GLY A 149 -11.18 13.57 -9.18
N THR A 150 -11.06 14.35 -8.11
CA THR A 150 -10.28 13.98 -6.91
C THR A 150 -10.71 12.68 -6.24
N ASN A 151 -11.99 12.33 -6.33
CA ASN A 151 -12.55 11.10 -5.77
C ASN A 151 -12.74 9.98 -6.80
N GLY A 152 -12.35 10.20 -8.06
CA GLY A 152 -12.67 9.30 -9.16
C GLY A 152 -12.24 7.85 -8.94
N TYR A 153 -11.14 7.63 -8.22
CA TYR A 153 -10.71 6.28 -7.85
C TYR A 153 -11.69 5.58 -6.89
N PHE A 154 -12.17 6.31 -5.89
CA PHE A 154 -13.12 5.78 -4.92
C PHE A 154 -14.51 5.60 -5.54
N ASP A 155 -14.92 6.48 -6.45
CA ASP A 155 -16.14 6.29 -7.23
C ASP A 155 -16.07 5.00 -8.07
N PHE A 156 -14.91 4.71 -8.67
CA PHE A 156 -14.66 3.45 -9.36
C PHE A 156 -14.74 2.25 -8.40
N LEU A 157 -14.12 2.33 -7.22
CA LEU A 157 -14.20 1.25 -6.22
C LEU A 157 -15.62 1.01 -5.71
N GLU A 158 -16.42 2.07 -5.50
CA GLU A 158 -17.83 1.93 -5.12
C GLU A 158 -18.63 1.16 -6.19
N GLN A 159 -18.35 1.42 -7.46
CA GLN A 159 -19.03 0.75 -8.58
C GLN A 159 -18.61 -0.71 -8.77
N THR A 160 -17.37 -1.06 -8.45
CA THR A 160 -16.82 -2.40 -8.71
C THR A 160 -16.89 -3.33 -7.51
N ILE A 161 -16.47 -2.87 -6.33
CA ILE A 161 -16.36 -3.68 -5.12
C ILE A 161 -17.19 -3.15 -3.95
N GLY A 162 -17.77 -1.94 -4.06
CA GLY A 162 -18.45 -1.25 -2.96
C GLY A 162 -19.50 -2.07 -2.23
N ALA A 163 -20.30 -2.86 -2.96
CA ALA A 163 -21.32 -3.73 -2.38
C ALA A 163 -20.77 -4.92 -1.57
N THR A 164 -19.52 -5.32 -1.84
CA THR A 164 -18.84 -6.44 -1.14
C THR A 164 -17.98 -5.96 0.02
N VAL A 165 -17.61 -4.68 0.05
CA VAL A 165 -16.84 -4.09 1.13
C VAL A 165 -17.77 -3.76 2.30
N ALA A 166 -17.61 -4.49 3.40
CA ALA A 166 -18.36 -4.29 4.63
C ALA A 166 -18.27 -2.85 5.14
N GLY A 167 -19.39 -2.32 5.65
CA GLY A 167 -19.46 -0.99 6.28
C GLY A 167 -18.93 -0.97 7.71
N ASP A 168 -17.90 -1.76 8.02
CA ASP A 168 -17.24 -1.81 9.33
C ASP A 168 -15.82 -1.23 9.26
N LEU A 169 -15.20 -1.06 10.42
CA LEU A 169 -13.82 -0.57 10.53
C LEU A 169 -12.78 -1.70 10.62
N LYS A 170 -13.17 -2.97 10.41
CA LYS A 170 -12.24 -4.10 10.49
C LYS A 170 -11.37 -4.12 9.24
N MET A 171 -10.06 -3.97 9.40
CA MET A 171 -9.13 -4.06 8.28
C MET A 171 -8.94 -5.51 7.86
N ASN A 172 -9.06 -5.77 6.56
CA ASN A 172 -8.78 -7.07 5.97
C ASN A 172 -7.31 -7.17 5.61
N TYR A 173 -6.79 -8.40 5.51
CA TYR A 173 -5.41 -8.66 5.11
C TYR A 173 -5.28 -9.93 4.29
N SER A 174 -4.12 -10.05 3.64
CA SER A 174 -3.70 -11.22 2.89
C SER A 174 -2.17 -11.25 2.79
N PHE A 175 -1.62 -12.39 2.42
CA PHE A 175 -0.21 -12.52 2.07
C PHE A 175 -0.04 -13.66 1.05
N MET A 176 1.05 -13.60 0.29
CA MET A 176 1.44 -14.71 -0.58
C MET A 176 2.25 -15.71 0.23
N VAL A 177 1.96 -17.01 0.09
CA VAL A 177 2.83 -18.06 0.63
C VAL A 177 4.08 -18.20 -0.24
N LYS A 178 5.19 -18.58 0.39
CA LYS A 178 6.43 -18.93 -0.32
C LYS A 178 6.17 -20.15 -1.20
N SER A 179 6.37 -20.01 -2.51
CA SER A 179 6.28 -21.09 -3.49
C SER A 179 7.48 -22.02 -3.43
#